data_AF-A0A4Q5T1F4-F1
#
_entry.id   AF-A0A4Q5T1F4-F1
#
_cell.length_a   1.000
_cell.length_b   1.000
_cell.length_c   1.000
_cell.angle_alpha   90.00
_cell.angle_beta   90.00
_cell.angle_gamma   90.00
#
_symmetry.space_group_name_H-M   'P 1'
#
loop_
_entity.id
_entity.type
_entity.pdbx_description
1 polymer ?
#
loop_
_entity_poly.entity_id
_entity_poly.type
_entity_poly.pdbx_seq_one_letter_code
_entity_poly.pdbx_strand_id
1 'polypeptide(L)'
;MDLTSLSAISAIDGRYRKQVQHLDDYFSEYGLMKYRVLVEVEYLLFLAQKGHIKLADKTAEALHAIKENFSLEDAQEIKTIEQTTNHDVKAVEYFIKNKLQAVGEVAALEWVHFGLTSQDVNNTAIPLSWKHALEYEYLPALLNLNKEIRLLAVEWKEIPMLARTHGQPASPTRLGKEIMVFVERIENAVE
;
A
#
# COMPACT_ATOMS: atom_id res chain seq x y z
N MET A 1 17.06 -21.50 11.55
CA MET A 1 16.03 -20.98 12.48
C MET A 1 14.92 -20.44 11.61
N ASP A 2 13.68 -20.75 11.94
CA ASP A 2 12.54 -20.18 11.23
C ASP A 2 12.40 -18.68 11.56
N LEU A 3 11.83 -17.91 10.63
CA LEU A 3 11.58 -16.51 10.84
C LEU A 3 10.46 -16.34 11.89
N THR A 4 10.76 -15.62 12.96
CA THR A 4 9.84 -15.21 14.03
C THR A 4 10.11 -13.75 14.36
N SER A 5 9.21 -13.08 15.09
CA SER A 5 9.46 -11.71 15.53
C SER A 5 10.71 -11.55 16.42
N LEU A 6 11.18 -12.62 17.08
CA LEU A 6 12.41 -12.60 17.90
C LEU A 6 13.68 -12.86 17.08
N SER A 7 13.57 -13.57 15.95
CA SER A 7 14.69 -13.85 15.04
C SER A 7 14.79 -12.86 13.87
N ALA A 8 13.81 -11.95 13.72
CA ALA A 8 13.82 -10.93 12.69
C ALA A 8 15.02 -9.98 12.82
N ILE A 9 15.69 -9.69 11.71
CA ILE A 9 16.82 -8.75 11.65
C ILE A 9 16.31 -7.32 11.83
N SER A 10 15.23 -6.96 11.12
CA SER A 10 14.61 -5.64 11.23
C SER A 10 13.67 -5.57 12.43
N ALA A 11 13.75 -4.47 13.19
CA ALA A 11 12.82 -4.24 14.29
C ALA A 11 11.38 -4.01 13.81
N ILE A 12 11.18 -3.59 12.54
CA ILE A 12 9.86 -3.40 11.91
C ILE A 12 9.10 -4.74 11.88
N ASP A 13 9.78 -5.82 11.50
CA ASP A 13 9.20 -7.16 11.42
C ASP A 13 9.27 -7.95 12.73
N GLY A 14 10.03 -7.42 13.70
CA GLY A 14 10.20 -7.99 15.03
C GLY A 14 9.48 -7.19 16.12
N ARG A 15 10.26 -6.39 16.85
CA ARG A 15 9.82 -5.63 18.03
C ARG A 15 8.58 -4.77 17.80
N TYR A 16 8.45 -4.17 16.61
CA TYR A 16 7.40 -3.22 16.27
C TYR A 16 6.33 -3.80 15.35
N ARG A 17 6.35 -5.12 15.10
CA ARG A 17 5.45 -5.77 14.14
C ARG A 17 3.99 -5.49 14.46
N LYS A 18 3.60 -5.54 15.74
CA LYS A 18 2.21 -5.29 16.17
C LYS A 18 1.71 -3.90 15.80
N GLN A 19 2.58 -2.91 15.74
CA GLN A 19 2.25 -1.52 15.44
C GLN A 19 2.13 -1.27 13.94
N VAL A 20 2.85 -2.04 13.11
CA VAL A 20 3.02 -1.77 11.67
C VAL A 20 2.57 -2.92 10.77
N GLN A 21 1.99 -3.98 11.33
CA GLN A 21 1.65 -5.17 10.55
C GLN A 21 0.72 -4.88 9.38
N HIS A 22 -0.23 -3.95 9.53
CA HIS A 22 -1.16 -3.52 8.48
C HIS A 22 -0.46 -2.93 7.23
N LEU A 23 0.82 -2.56 7.35
CA LEU A 23 1.60 -2.04 6.21
C LEU A 23 2.13 -3.15 5.29
N ASP A 24 2.04 -4.43 5.67
CA ASP A 24 2.47 -5.54 4.82
C ASP A 24 1.64 -5.68 3.55
N ASP A 25 0.36 -5.32 3.58
CA ASP A 25 -0.54 -5.27 2.43
C ASP A 25 -0.05 -4.32 1.33
N TYR A 26 0.88 -3.41 1.63
CA TYR A 26 1.42 -2.41 0.71
C TYR A 26 2.91 -2.57 0.42
N PHE A 27 3.72 -2.86 1.45
CA PHE A 27 5.19 -2.77 1.40
C PHE A 27 5.92 -4.09 1.65
N SER A 28 5.20 -5.22 1.64
CA SER A 28 5.83 -6.55 1.61
C SER A 28 5.96 -7.08 0.18
N GLU A 29 6.69 -8.19 0.02
CA GLU A 29 6.73 -8.92 -1.25
C GLU A 29 5.32 -9.40 -1.68
N TYR A 30 4.49 -9.83 -0.72
CA TYR A 30 3.09 -10.14 -0.94
C TYR A 30 2.31 -8.93 -1.46
N GLY A 31 2.47 -7.76 -0.82
CA GLY A 31 1.86 -6.51 -1.27
C GLY A 31 2.28 -6.15 -2.69
N LEU A 32 3.58 -6.21 -2.98
CA LEU A 32 4.10 -5.95 -4.33
C LEU A 32 3.48 -6.87 -5.38
N MET A 33 3.36 -8.17 -5.10
CA MET A 33 2.70 -9.13 -5.99
C MET A 33 1.22 -8.81 -6.18
N LYS A 34 0.49 -8.53 -5.08
CA LYS A 34 -0.92 -8.15 -5.11
C LYS A 34 -1.17 -6.95 -6.03
N TYR A 35 -0.36 -5.90 -5.90
CA TYR A 35 -0.49 -4.71 -6.75
C TYR A 35 -0.08 -4.96 -8.21
N ARG A 36 0.93 -5.80 -8.48
CA ARG A 36 1.28 -6.19 -9.85
C ARG A 36 0.16 -6.98 -10.53
N VAL A 37 -0.41 -7.96 -9.82
CA VAL A 37 -1.57 -8.72 -10.29
C VAL A 37 -2.75 -7.79 -10.57
N LEU A 38 -3.03 -6.85 -9.67
CA LEU A 38 -4.08 -5.85 -9.87
C LEU A 38 -3.86 -5.06 -11.18
N VAL A 39 -2.65 -4.53 -11.41
CA VAL A 39 -2.35 -3.74 -12.62
C VAL A 39 -2.53 -4.55 -13.90
N GLU A 40 -2.01 -5.78 -13.94
CA GLU A 40 -2.13 -6.66 -15.10
C GLU A 40 -3.57 -7.05 -15.40
N VAL A 41 -4.35 -7.38 -14.37
CA VAL A 41 -5.77 -7.70 -14.48
C VAL A 41 -6.56 -6.51 -15.00
N GLU A 42 -6.34 -5.32 -14.41
CA GLU A 42 -7.00 -4.08 -14.86
C GLU A 42 -6.63 -3.73 -16.30
N TYR A 43 -5.38 -3.94 -16.69
CA TYR A 43 -4.94 -3.72 -18.07
C TYR A 43 -5.65 -4.66 -19.05
N LEU A 44 -5.77 -5.95 -18.71
CA LEU A 44 -6.48 -6.92 -19.54
C LEU A 44 -7.97 -6.60 -19.67
N LEU A 45 -8.62 -6.23 -18.56
CA LEU A 45 -10.02 -5.78 -18.56
C LEU A 45 -10.19 -4.50 -19.40
N PHE A 46 -9.24 -3.57 -19.31
CA PHE A 46 -9.22 -2.37 -20.13
C PHE A 46 -9.11 -2.67 -21.62
N LEU A 47 -8.24 -3.60 -22.03
CA LEU A 47 -8.13 -4.02 -23.44
C LEU A 47 -9.45 -4.61 -23.96
N ALA A 48 -10.15 -5.39 -23.12
CA ALA A 48 -11.46 -5.93 -23.45
C ALA A 48 -12.51 -4.81 -23.59
N GLN A 49 -12.52 -3.85 -22.67
CA GLN A 49 -13.39 -2.68 -22.71
C GLN A 49 -13.17 -1.83 -23.97
N LYS A 50 -11.93 -1.74 -24.46
CA LYS A 50 -11.58 -1.06 -25.72
C LYS A 50 -11.86 -1.88 -26.98
N GLY A 51 -12.32 -3.13 -26.83
CA GLY A 51 -12.67 -4.00 -27.95
C GLY A 51 -11.48 -4.64 -28.66
N HIS A 52 -10.27 -4.59 -28.06
CA HIS A 52 -9.10 -5.27 -28.61
C HIS A 52 -9.18 -6.79 -28.42
N ILE A 53 -9.83 -7.22 -27.34
CA ILE A 53 -10.11 -8.62 -27.04
C ILE A 53 -11.57 -8.80 -26.65
N LYS A 54 -12.05 -10.05 -26.75
CA LYS A 54 -13.33 -10.47 -26.20
C LYS A 54 -13.06 -11.38 -25.01
N LEU A 55 -13.64 -11.03 -23.87
CA LEU A 55 -13.65 -11.88 -22.68
C LEU A 55 -15.07 -12.40 -22.48
N ALA A 56 -15.21 -13.67 -22.13
CA ALA A 56 -16.51 -14.19 -21.67
C ALA A 56 -16.84 -13.59 -20.29
N ASP A 57 -18.13 -13.48 -19.96
CA ASP A 57 -18.56 -12.90 -18.66
C ASP A 57 -17.93 -13.65 -17.47
N LYS A 58 -17.92 -14.99 -17.52
CA LYS A 58 -17.24 -15.84 -16.53
C LYS A 58 -15.74 -15.53 -16.36
N THR A 59 -15.08 -15.10 -17.43
CA THR A 59 -13.65 -14.77 -17.43
C THR A 59 -13.45 -13.42 -16.77
N ALA A 60 -14.29 -12.43 -17.09
CA ALA A 60 -14.27 -11.14 -16.43
C ALA A 60 -14.56 -11.29 -14.92
N GLU A 61 -15.55 -12.10 -14.53
CA GLU A 61 -15.83 -12.43 -13.14
C GLU A 61 -14.64 -13.08 -12.43
N ALA A 62 -13.96 -14.02 -13.09
CA ALA A 62 -12.76 -14.65 -12.54
C ALA A 62 -11.61 -13.64 -12.34
N LEU A 63 -11.40 -12.73 -13.29
CA LEU A 63 -10.42 -11.65 -13.18
C LEU A 63 -10.75 -10.71 -12.00
N HIS A 64 -12.01 -10.33 -11.84
CA HIS A 64 -12.47 -9.55 -10.68
C HIS A 64 -12.25 -10.31 -9.37
N ALA A 65 -12.52 -11.62 -9.34
CA ALA A 65 -12.29 -12.43 -8.15
C ALA A 65 -10.81 -12.51 -7.76
N ILE A 66 -9.88 -12.58 -8.73
CA ILE A 66 -8.43 -12.59 -8.48
C ILE A 66 -7.98 -11.30 -7.78
N LYS A 67 -8.44 -10.14 -8.24
CA LYS A 67 -8.04 -8.86 -7.62
C LYS A 67 -8.65 -8.64 -6.24
N GLU A 68 -9.88 -9.13 -6.01
CA GLU A 68 -10.60 -8.93 -4.74
C GLU A 68 -10.15 -9.92 -3.66
N ASN A 69 -9.78 -11.15 -4.05
CA ASN A 69 -9.50 -12.25 -3.13
C ASN A 69 -8.08 -12.79 -3.24
N PHE A 70 -7.13 -11.98 -3.74
CA PHE A 70 -5.72 -12.37 -3.82
C PHE A 70 -5.22 -12.84 -2.44
N SER A 71 -4.62 -14.03 -2.39
CA SER A 71 -4.25 -14.69 -1.13
C SER A 71 -2.76 -14.99 -0.99
N LEU A 72 -2.34 -15.43 0.20
CA LEU A 72 -0.96 -15.87 0.44
C LEU A 72 -0.62 -17.12 -0.39
N GLU A 73 -1.60 -17.99 -0.65
CA GLU A 73 -1.44 -19.15 -1.53
C GLU A 73 -1.18 -18.71 -2.97
N ASP A 74 -1.86 -17.68 -3.47
CA ASP A 74 -1.60 -17.10 -4.79
C ASP A 74 -0.19 -16.50 -4.88
N ALA A 75 0.24 -15.75 -3.85
CA ALA A 75 1.60 -15.23 -3.80
C ALA A 75 2.65 -16.36 -3.76
N GLN A 76 2.36 -17.45 -3.04
CA GLN A 76 3.22 -18.62 -3.02
C GLN A 76 3.26 -19.33 -4.38
N GLU A 77 2.14 -19.37 -5.11
CA GLU A 77 2.09 -19.86 -6.50
C GLU A 77 3.01 -19.04 -7.40
N ILE A 78 2.95 -17.70 -7.31
CA ILE A 78 3.85 -16.78 -8.04
C ILE A 78 5.32 -17.06 -7.70
N LYS A 79 5.67 -17.22 -6.41
CA LYS A 79 7.04 -17.56 -6.00
C LYS A 79 7.52 -18.89 -6.58
N THR A 80 6.65 -19.89 -6.67
CA THR A 80 6.98 -21.18 -7.28
C THR A 80 7.25 -21.03 -8.78
N ILE A 81 6.45 -20.23 -9.49
CA ILE A 81 6.68 -19.92 -10.91
C ILE A 81 7.98 -19.12 -11.09
N GLU A 82 8.28 -18.20 -10.19
CA GLU A 82 9.50 -17.39 -10.20
C GLU A 82 10.78 -18.25 -10.16
N GLN A 83 10.77 -19.37 -9.43
CA GLN A 83 11.91 -20.30 -9.40
C GLN A 83 12.29 -20.84 -10.77
N THR A 84 11.32 -20.93 -11.70
CA THR A 84 11.57 -21.38 -13.07
C THR A 84 11.94 -20.23 -14.00
N THR A 85 11.29 -19.08 -13.84
CA THR A 85 11.47 -17.92 -14.73
C THR A 85 12.67 -17.04 -14.36
N ASN A 86 13.10 -17.08 -13.10
CA ASN A 86 14.07 -16.18 -12.48
C ASN A 86 13.73 -14.69 -12.72
N HIS A 87 12.44 -14.38 -12.86
CA HIS A 87 11.93 -13.03 -13.10
C HIS A 87 10.53 -12.86 -12.50
N ASP A 88 10.43 -11.96 -11.53
CA ASP A 88 9.23 -11.68 -10.73
C ASP A 88 7.97 -11.28 -11.52
N VAL A 89 8.05 -10.28 -12.42
CA VAL A 89 6.91 -9.84 -13.24
C VAL A 89 6.48 -10.93 -14.22
N LYS A 90 7.44 -11.68 -14.79
CA LYS A 90 7.10 -12.80 -15.66
C LYS A 90 6.34 -13.89 -14.92
N ALA A 91 6.68 -14.13 -13.64
CA ALA A 91 5.94 -15.06 -12.81
C ALA A 91 4.48 -14.62 -12.56
N VAL A 92 4.25 -13.31 -12.40
CA VAL A 92 2.88 -12.74 -12.33
C VAL A 92 2.12 -12.96 -13.64
N GLU A 93 2.75 -12.74 -14.80
CA GLU A 93 2.13 -13.02 -16.11
C GLU A 93 1.66 -14.48 -16.20
N TYR A 94 2.54 -15.43 -15.88
CA TYR A 94 2.22 -16.85 -15.91
C TYR A 94 1.12 -17.23 -14.91
N PHE A 95 1.13 -16.65 -13.71
CA PHE A 95 0.07 -16.85 -12.73
C PHE A 95 -1.30 -16.46 -13.31
N ILE A 96 -1.41 -15.29 -13.94
CA ILE A 96 -2.67 -14.83 -14.55
C ILE A 96 -3.06 -15.76 -15.72
N LYS A 97 -2.11 -16.16 -16.56
CA LYS A 97 -2.35 -17.14 -17.64
C LYS A 97 -2.90 -18.47 -17.08
N ASN A 98 -2.36 -18.97 -15.98
CA ASN A 98 -2.86 -20.20 -15.34
C ASN A 98 -4.30 -20.04 -14.85
N LYS A 99 -4.63 -18.91 -14.21
CA LYS A 99 -6.01 -18.65 -13.76
C LYS A 99 -6.99 -18.54 -14.93
N LEU A 100 -6.59 -17.91 -16.04
CA LEU A 100 -7.39 -17.85 -17.26
C LEU A 100 -7.61 -19.25 -17.88
N GLN A 101 -6.57 -20.08 -17.95
CA GLN A 101 -6.68 -21.46 -18.39
C GLN A 101 -7.65 -22.28 -17.54
N ALA A 102 -7.62 -22.09 -16.21
CA ALA A 102 -8.49 -22.81 -15.28
C ALA A 102 -9.99 -22.51 -15.53
N VAL A 103 -10.34 -21.32 -16.03
CA VAL A 103 -11.72 -20.96 -16.42
C VAL A 103 -12.02 -21.23 -17.90
N GLY A 104 -11.06 -21.82 -18.62
CA GLY A 104 -11.18 -22.18 -20.03
C GLY A 104 -11.03 -21.00 -21.00
N GLU A 105 -10.44 -19.89 -20.57
CA GLU A 105 -10.15 -18.75 -21.43
C GLU A 105 -8.78 -18.93 -22.11
N VAL A 106 -8.79 -19.44 -23.34
CA VAL A 106 -7.56 -19.66 -24.11
C VAL A 106 -7.25 -18.47 -25.03
N ALA A 107 -8.27 -17.74 -25.49
CA ALA A 107 -8.09 -16.68 -26.48
C ALA A 107 -7.39 -15.43 -25.91
N ALA A 108 -7.52 -15.19 -24.60
CA ALA A 108 -6.92 -14.04 -23.92
C ALA A 108 -5.52 -14.30 -23.32
N LEU A 109 -5.00 -15.54 -23.38
CA LEU A 109 -3.74 -15.88 -22.72
C LEU A 109 -2.56 -15.03 -23.19
N GLU A 110 -2.41 -14.88 -24.49
CA GLU A 110 -1.31 -14.09 -25.07
C GLU A 110 -1.55 -12.58 -25.03
N TRP A 111 -2.68 -12.17 -24.44
CA TRP A 111 -2.98 -10.75 -24.18
C TRP A 111 -2.60 -10.31 -22.77
N VAL A 112 -2.29 -11.25 -21.87
CA VAL A 112 -1.68 -10.94 -20.56
C VAL A 112 -0.32 -10.29 -20.82
N HIS A 113 -0.06 -9.13 -20.22
CA HIS A 113 1.14 -8.32 -20.43
C HIS A 113 1.37 -7.84 -21.89
N PHE A 114 0.33 -7.79 -22.72
CA PHE A 114 0.47 -7.43 -24.14
C PHE A 114 1.05 -6.02 -24.33
N GLY A 115 2.19 -5.92 -25.01
CA GLY A 115 2.81 -4.64 -25.35
C GLY A 115 3.39 -3.88 -24.15
N LEU A 116 3.38 -4.46 -22.95
CA LEU A 116 3.97 -3.87 -21.75
C LEU A 116 5.44 -4.28 -21.59
N THR A 117 6.17 -3.46 -20.85
CA THR A 117 7.40 -3.85 -20.18
C THR A 117 7.15 -4.02 -18.69
N SER A 118 8.02 -4.77 -17.99
CA SER A 118 7.98 -4.94 -16.53
C SER A 118 7.91 -3.61 -15.76
N GLN A 119 8.47 -2.54 -16.33
CA GLN A 119 8.44 -1.21 -15.72
C GLN A 119 7.07 -0.51 -15.82
N ASP A 120 6.25 -0.83 -16.82
CA ASP A 120 4.87 -0.30 -16.90
C ASP A 120 4.05 -0.83 -15.71
N VAL A 121 4.28 -2.09 -15.34
CA VAL A 121 3.65 -2.71 -14.18
C VAL A 121 4.24 -2.14 -12.89
N ASN A 122 5.56 -2.13 -12.72
CA ASN A 122 6.21 -1.69 -11.49
C ASN A 122 5.94 -0.21 -11.17
N ASN A 123 6.06 0.67 -12.18
CA ASN A 123 5.84 2.10 -12.01
C ASN A 123 4.37 2.49 -11.95
N THR A 124 3.45 1.51 -12.03
CA THR A 124 2.02 1.71 -11.73
C THR A 124 1.68 1.09 -10.37
N ALA A 125 2.16 -0.13 -10.11
CA ALA A 125 1.91 -0.87 -8.87
C ALA A 125 2.49 -0.16 -7.64
N ILE A 126 3.74 0.32 -7.72
CA ILE A 126 4.42 0.97 -6.58
C ILE A 126 3.78 2.33 -6.24
N PRO A 127 3.53 3.24 -7.19
CA PRO A 127 2.82 4.49 -6.86
C PRO A 127 1.40 4.25 -6.33
N LEU A 128 0.71 3.22 -6.83
CA LEU A 128 -0.62 2.88 -6.33
C LEU A 128 -0.58 2.33 -4.89
N SER A 129 0.40 1.47 -4.55
CA SER A 129 0.55 0.99 -3.18
C SER A 129 0.91 2.12 -2.21
N TRP A 130 1.78 3.05 -2.64
CA TRP A 130 2.08 4.27 -1.89
C TRP A 130 0.85 5.14 -1.68
N LYS A 131 0.08 5.39 -2.75
CA LYS A 131 -1.16 6.17 -2.66
C LYS A 131 -2.12 5.55 -1.65
N HIS A 132 -2.38 4.25 -1.74
CA HIS A 132 -3.29 3.58 -0.83
C HIS A 132 -2.76 3.57 0.61
N ALA A 133 -1.47 3.33 0.83
CA ALA A 133 -0.87 3.41 2.18
C ALA A 133 -0.99 4.82 2.77
N LEU A 134 -0.84 5.87 1.94
CA LEU A 134 -1.03 7.25 2.36
C LEU A 134 -2.49 7.55 2.72
N GLU A 135 -3.43 7.20 1.83
CA GLU A 135 -4.85 7.51 1.99
C GLU A 135 -5.52 6.71 3.10
N TYR A 136 -5.18 5.43 3.26
CA TYR A 136 -5.88 4.52 4.16
C TYR A 136 -5.18 4.32 5.52
N GLU A 137 -3.87 4.52 5.60
CA GLU A 137 -3.11 4.27 6.84
C GLU A 137 -2.48 5.56 7.40
N TYR A 138 -1.60 6.19 6.63
CA TYR A 138 -0.74 7.27 7.13
C TYR A 138 -1.50 8.57 7.41
N LEU A 139 -2.24 9.10 6.42
CA LEU A 139 -2.99 10.34 6.59
C LEU A 139 -4.05 10.24 7.69
N PRO A 140 -4.86 9.17 7.77
CA PRO A 140 -5.78 9.00 8.90
C PRO A 140 -5.07 9.00 10.26
N ALA A 141 -3.92 8.31 10.39
CA ALA A 141 -3.16 8.30 11.63
C ALA A 141 -2.61 9.69 12.00
N LEU A 142 -2.07 10.43 11.02
CA LEU A 142 -1.56 11.78 11.21
C LEU A 142 -2.67 12.76 11.59
N LEU A 143 -3.82 12.70 10.92
CA LEU A 143 -4.98 13.56 11.20
C LEU A 143 -5.58 13.26 12.58
N ASN A 144 -5.64 11.99 12.98
CA ASN A 144 -6.05 11.60 14.33
C ASN A 144 -5.08 12.15 15.39
N LEU A 145 -3.77 12.03 15.18
CA LEU A 145 -2.78 12.64 16.06
C LEU A 145 -2.97 14.17 16.14
N ASN A 146 -3.12 14.84 14.99
CA ASN A 146 -3.32 16.28 14.95
C ASN A 146 -4.58 16.72 15.71
N LYS A 147 -5.66 15.94 15.60
CA LYS A 147 -6.89 16.16 16.37
C LYS A 147 -6.65 16.04 17.87
N GLU A 148 -5.94 15.02 18.34
CA GLU A 148 -5.61 14.88 19.76
C GLU A 148 -4.74 16.04 20.27
N ILE A 149 -3.73 16.45 19.50
CA ILE A 149 -2.90 17.62 19.82
C ILE A 149 -3.76 18.90 19.90
N ARG A 150 -4.73 19.06 18.98
CA ARG A 150 -5.67 20.18 18.99
C ARG A 150 -6.58 20.17 20.21
N LEU A 151 -7.06 19.00 20.66
CA LEU A 151 -7.85 18.89 21.89
C LEU A 151 -7.06 19.37 23.11
N LEU A 152 -5.80 18.94 23.24
CA LEU A 152 -4.89 19.42 24.30
C LEU A 152 -4.63 20.92 24.21
N ALA A 153 -4.43 21.44 22.99
CA ALA A 153 -4.22 22.87 22.78
C ALA A 153 -5.42 23.72 23.27
N VAL A 154 -6.65 23.25 23.01
CA VAL A 154 -7.88 23.92 23.44
C VAL A 154 -8.09 23.78 24.95
N GLU A 155 -7.86 22.59 25.51
CA GLU A 155 -7.97 22.33 26.95
C GLU A 155 -7.02 23.23 27.76
N TRP A 156 -5.79 23.40 27.28
CA TRP A 156 -4.74 24.17 27.97
C TRP A 156 -4.64 25.63 27.52
N LYS A 157 -5.66 26.15 26.82
CA LYS A 157 -5.64 27.50 26.22
C LYS A 157 -5.46 28.63 27.23
N GLU A 158 -5.89 28.45 28.48
CA GLU A 158 -5.81 29.47 29.55
C GLU A 158 -4.67 29.22 30.55
N ILE A 159 -3.85 28.18 30.38
CA ILE A 159 -2.74 27.88 31.30
C ILE A 159 -1.56 28.82 30.98
N PRO A 160 -1.23 29.80 31.85
CA PRO A 160 -0.06 30.64 31.64
C PRO A 160 1.24 29.85 31.83
N MET A 161 2.24 30.13 31.01
CA MET A 161 3.54 29.48 31.05
C MET A 161 4.66 30.52 30.85
N LEU A 162 5.74 30.41 31.64
CA LEU A 162 6.96 31.19 31.39
C LEU A 162 7.62 30.70 30.10
N ALA A 163 7.64 31.54 29.07
CA ALA A 163 8.30 31.20 27.82
C ALA A 163 9.83 31.18 27.99
N ARG A 164 10.52 30.46 27.09
CA ARG A 164 11.98 30.42 27.04
C ARG A 164 12.48 30.68 25.63
N THR A 165 13.29 31.73 25.47
CA THR A 165 14.03 32.02 24.23
C THR A 165 15.51 31.87 24.51
N HIS A 166 16.26 31.14 23.67
CA HIS A 166 17.64 30.75 23.97
C HIS A 166 17.79 30.05 25.34
N GLY A 167 16.75 29.35 25.79
CA GLY A 167 16.68 28.71 27.10
C GLY A 167 16.44 29.65 28.29
N GLN A 168 16.45 30.97 28.08
CA GLN A 168 16.30 31.99 29.13
C GLN A 168 14.84 32.44 29.30
N PRO A 169 14.41 32.83 30.51
CA PRO A 169 13.09 33.40 30.76
C PRO A 169 12.74 34.54 29.80
N ALA A 170 11.55 34.48 29.21
CA ALA A 170 11.02 35.50 28.30
C ALA A 170 9.59 35.89 28.68
N SER A 171 8.98 36.81 27.93
CA SER A 171 7.58 37.21 28.10
C SER A 171 6.66 35.98 28.15
N PRO A 172 5.72 35.90 29.11
CA PRO A 172 4.84 34.74 29.26
C PRO A 172 4.07 34.38 27.98
N THR A 173 3.78 33.08 27.82
CA THR A 173 2.91 32.52 26.79
C THR A 173 1.80 31.70 27.46
N ARG A 174 1.01 30.98 26.67
CA ARG A 174 0.04 29.98 27.15
C ARG A 174 0.43 28.60 26.65
N LEU A 175 0.32 27.59 27.51
CA LEU A 175 0.68 26.22 27.13
C LEU A 175 -0.10 25.77 25.88
N GLY A 176 -1.42 25.98 25.88
CA GLY A 176 -2.26 25.66 24.73
C GLY A 176 -1.87 26.39 23.45
N LYS A 177 -1.40 27.64 23.54
CA LYS A 177 -0.90 28.39 22.38
C LYS A 177 0.36 27.76 21.80
N GLU A 178 1.30 27.29 22.63
CA GLU A 178 2.52 26.64 22.14
C GLU A 178 2.22 25.28 21.49
N ILE A 179 1.23 24.53 22.00
CA ILE A 179 0.76 23.29 21.37
C ILE A 179 0.04 23.58 20.04
N MET A 180 -0.77 24.65 19.96
CA MET A 180 -1.48 25.04 18.73
C MET A 180 -0.54 25.35 17.56
N VAL A 181 0.69 25.85 17.82
CA VAL A 181 1.70 26.05 16.76
C VAL A 181 2.01 24.74 16.03
N PHE A 182 2.02 23.60 16.72
CA PHE A 182 2.24 22.31 16.07
C PHE A 182 1.04 21.86 15.25
N VAL A 183 -0.18 22.15 15.71
CA VAL A 183 -1.41 21.87 14.98
C VAL A 183 -1.39 22.58 13.62
N GLU A 184 -1.15 23.89 13.63
CA GLU A 184 -1.08 24.71 12.42
C GLU A 184 0.03 24.23 11.46
N ARG A 185 1.19 23.82 11.98
CA ARG A 185 2.29 23.28 11.17
C ARG A 185 1.97 21.93 10.53
N ILE A 186 1.23 21.07 11.22
CA ILE A 186 0.81 19.79 10.65
C ILE A 186 -0.25 20.03 9.58
N GLU A 187 -1.21 20.91 9.82
CA GLU A 187 -2.26 21.26 8.85
C GLU A 187 -1.66 21.82 7.55
N ASN A 188 -0.75 22.80 7.67
CA ASN A 188 -0.05 23.37 6.52
C ASN A 188 0.84 22.37 5.75
N ALA A 189 1.21 21.23 6.35
CA ALA A 189 2.00 20.20 5.68
C ALA A 189 1.14 19.13 5.00
N VAL A 190 -0.15 19.07 5.35
CA VAL A 190 -1.13 18.14 4.77
C VAL A 190 -1.91 18.81 3.62
N GLU A 191 -2.20 20.11 3.74
CA GLU A 191 -2.78 20.94 2.67
C GLU A 191 -1.82 21.15 1.48
#